data_AF-A0A7J9MGE9-F1
#
_entry.id   AF-A0A7J9MGE9-F1
#
_cell.length_a   1.000
_cell.length_b   1.000
_cell.length_c   1.000
_cell.angle_alpha   90.00
_cell.angle_beta   90.00
_cell.angle_gamma   90.00
#
_symmetry.space_group_name_H-M   'P 1'
#
loop_
_entity.id
_entity.type
_entity.pdbx_description
1 polymer ?
#
loop_
_entity_poly.entity_id
_entity_poly.type
_entity_poly.pdbx_seq_one_letter_code
_entity_poly.pdbx_strand_id
1 'polypeptide(L)' 'MMEIIKLKPSFDKGLVRVKGREDLTPLHHVVQTGNVDLLINLLKVCPEAIEEVTVRDETVFHLAVKN' A
#
# COMPACT_ATOMS: atom_id res chain seq x y z
N MET A 1 2.11 -5.33 -10.64
CA MET A 1 1.58 -5.70 -9.30
C MET A 1 0.24 -5.01 -9.00
N MET A 2 0.02 -3.74 -9.39
CA MET A 2 -1.25 -3.05 -9.13
C MET A 2 -2.48 -3.57 -9.92
N GLU A 3 -2.28 -4.15 -11.11
CA GLU A 3 -3.39 -4.68 -11.93
C GLU A 3 -4.21 -5.78 -11.20
N ILE A 4 -3.52 -6.66 -10.46
CA ILE A 4 -4.14 -7.79 -9.75
C ILE A 4 -4.94 -7.31 -8.53
N ILE A 5 -4.50 -6.21 -7.91
CA ILE A 5 -5.13 -5.60 -6.73
C ILE A 5 -6.50 -5.00 -7.10
N LYS A 6 -6.65 -4.48 -8.33
CA LYS A 6 -7.94 -3.93 -8.82
C LYS A 6 -8.99 -5.00 -9.10
N LEU A 7 -8.59 -6.25 -9.37
CA LEU A 7 -9.50 -7.33 -9.79
C LEU A 7 -10.16 -8.07 -8.63
N LYS A 8 -9.75 -7.82 -7.37
CA LYS A 8 -10.29 -8.53 -6.20
C LYS A 8 -11.20 -7.61 -5.38
N PRO A 9 -12.51 -7.89 -5.29
CA PRO A 9 -13.46 -7.04 -4.53
C PRO A 9 -13.25 -7.09 -3.01
N SER A 10 -12.41 -8.01 -2.51
CA SER A 10 -11.96 -8.05 -1.11
C SER A 10 -10.45 -8.30 -1.04
N PHE A 11 -9.73 -7.41 -0.36
CA PHE A 11 -8.32 -7.63 -0.07
C PHE A 11 -8.18 -8.67 1.03
N ASP A 12 -7.28 -9.63 0.81
CA ASP A 12 -6.84 -10.53 1.87
C ASP A 12 -5.80 -9.77 2.71
N LYS A 13 -5.87 -9.88 4.05
CA LYS A 13 -4.91 -9.25 4.97
C LYS A 13 -3.47 -9.63 4.63
N GLY A 14 -3.24 -10.86 4.18
CA GLY A 14 -1.92 -11.31 3.75
C GLY A 14 -1.40 -10.58 2.52
N LEU A 15 -2.28 -10.12 1.62
CA LEU A 15 -1.89 -9.44 0.38
C LEU A 15 -1.50 -7.97 0.60
N VAL A 16 -2.11 -7.29 1.58
CA VAL A 16 -1.86 -5.85 1.83
C VAL A 16 -0.40 -5.58 2.22
N ARG A 17 0.24 -6.55 2.89
CA ARG A 17 1.63 -6.47 3.35
C ARG A 17 2.64 -7.19 2.45
N VAL A 18 2.22 -7.70 1.29
CA VAL A 18 3.15 -8.29 0.33
C VAL A 18 4.12 -7.22 -0.15
N LYS A 19 5.41 -7.48 0.04
CA LYS A 19 6.50 -6.64 -0.44
C LYS A 19 6.86 -7.02 -1.87
N GLY A 20 6.85 -6.04 -2.75
CA GLY A 20 7.30 -6.15 -4.12
C GLY A 20 8.74 -5.66 -4.29
N ARG A 21 9.00 -4.99 -5.40
CA ARG A 21 10.30 -4.35 -5.66
C ARG A 21 10.52 -3.20 -4.67
N GLU A 22 11.74 -3.02 -4.17
CA GLU A 22 12.11 -1.98 -3.19
C GLU A 22 11.33 -2.05 -1.87
N ASP A 23 10.85 -3.25 -1.51
CA ASP A 23 9.96 -3.47 -0.37
C ASP A 23 8.66 -2.66 -0.41
N LEU A 24 8.26 -2.20 -1.60
CA LEU A 24 7.00 -1.50 -1.77
C LEU A 24 5.84 -2.46 -1.60
N THR A 25 4.95 -2.10 -0.68
CA THR A 25 3.66 -2.78 -0.49
C THR A 25 2.58 -2.13 -1.37
N PRO A 26 1.44 -2.80 -1.59
CA PRO A 26 0.23 -2.19 -2.14
C PRO A 26 -0.09 -0.80 -1.59
N LEU A 27 0.09 -0.59 -0.28
CA LEU A 27 -0.24 0.67 0.38
C LEU A 27 0.67 1.82 -0.09
N HIS A 28 1.99 1.59 -0.17
CA HIS A 28 2.95 2.56 -0.68
C HIS A 28 2.61 3.01 -2.11
N HIS A 29 2.29 2.02 -2.94
CA HIS A 29 1.88 2.23 -4.32
C HIS A 29 0.62 3.10 -4.45
N VAL A 30 -0.40 2.83 -3.64
CA VAL A 30 -1.66 3.58 -3.68
C VAL A 30 -1.47 5.03 -3.26
N VAL A 31 -0.66 5.29 -2.23
CA VAL A 31 -0.36 6.65 -1.78
C VAL A 31 0.32 7.47 -2.87
N GLN A 32 1.26 6.88 -3.62
CA GLN A 32 1.89 7.56 -4.75
C GLN A 32 0.91 7.92 -5.88
N THR A 33 -0.21 7.21 -6.00
CA THR A 33 -1.25 7.48 -7.01
C THR A 33 -2.34 8.44 -6.54
N GLY A 34 -2.39 8.77 -5.24
CA GLY A 34 -3.44 9.61 -4.65
C GLY A 34 -4.85 8.96 -4.63
N ASN A 35 -4.97 7.65 -4.83
CA ASN A 35 -6.27 6.97 -4.82
C ASN A 35 -6.75 6.71 -3.37
N VAL A 36 -7.50 7.68 -2.84
CA VAL A 36 -7.99 7.68 -1.44
C VAL A 36 -8.95 6.53 -1.16
N ASP A 37 -9.84 6.17 -2.09
CA ASP A 37 -10.81 5.09 -1.87
C ASP A 37 -10.11 3.74 -1.70
N LEU A 38 -9.11 3.47 -2.54
CA LEU A 38 -8.31 2.27 -2.45
C LEU A 38 -7.44 2.27 -1.18
N LEU A 39 -6.91 3.43 -0.77
CA LEU A 39 -6.16 3.58 0.47
C LEU A 39 -7.02 3.19 1.68
N ILE A 40 -8.23 3.74 1.76
CA ILE A 40 -9.19 3.43 2.83
C ILE A 40 -9.54 1.94 2.85
N ASN A 41 -9.76 1.33 1.69
CA ASN A 41 -10.10 -0.09 1.60
C ASN A 41 -8.96 -1.01 2.07
N LEU A 42 -7.70 -0.69 1.74
CA LEU A 42 -6.55 -1.45 2.21
C LEU A 42 -6.36 -1.31 3.73
N LEU A 43 -6.52 -0.10 4.28
CA LEU A 43 -6.39 0.14 5.72
C LEU A 43 -7.52 -0.48 6.55
N LYS A 44 -8.73 -0.62 5.99
CA LYS A 44 -9.82 -1.38 6.63
C LYS A 44 -9.48 -2.86 6.82
N VAL A 45 -8.68 -3.43 5.92
CA VAL A 45 -8.28 -4.84 5.95
C VAL A 45 -7.04 -5.06 6.81
N CYS A 46 -6.06 -4.16 6.71
CA CYS A 46 -4.80 -4.25 7.45
C CYS A 46 -4.31 -2.85 7.85
N PRO A 47 -4.80 -2.31 8.99
CA PRO A 47 -4.34 -1.01 9.47
C PRO A 47 -2.84 -1.00 9.79
N GLU A 48 -2.28 -2.14 10.19
CA GLU A 48 -0.86 -2.30 10.53
C GLU A 48 0.06 -2.12 9.31
N ALA A 49 -0.48 -2.19 8.08
CA ALA A 49 0.30 -1.97 6.86
C ALA A 49 0.85 -0.53 6.75
N ILE A 50 0.35 0.41 7.56
CA ILE A 50 0.85 1.78 7.64
C ILE A 50 2.26 1.87 8.25
N GLU A 51 2.66 0.85 9.01
CA GLU A 51 3.97 0.75 9.67
C GLU A 51 5.04 0.15 8.75
N GLU A 52 4.65 -0.37 7.58
CA GLU A 52 5.58 -0.91 6.61
C GLU A 52 6.50 0.18 6.07
N VAL A 53 7.76 -0.19 5.84
CA VAL A 53 8.80 0.68 5.29
C VAL A 53 9.39 0.05 4.02
N THR A 54 9.82 0.91 3.11
CA THR A 54 10.62 0.51 1.94
C THR A 54 12.06 0.21 2.32
N VAL A 55 12.87 -0.24 1.35
CA VAL A 55 14.34 -0.43 1.52
C VAL A 55 15.09 0.86 1.86
N ARG A 56 14.45 2.03 1.77
CA ARG A 56 15.01 3.34 2.13
C ARG A 56 14.52 3.85 3.48
N ASP A 57 13.90 2.98 4.28
CA ASP A 57 13.24 3.33 5.55
C ASP A 57 12.10 4.36 5.39
N GLU A 58 11.52 4.45 4.20
CA GLU A 58 10.42 5.37 3.91
C GLU A 58 9.08 4.70 4.17
N THR A 59 8.28 5.31 5.05
CA THR A 59 6.86 4.97 5.25
C THR A 59 5.96 5.61 4.19
N VAL A 60 4.68 5.21 4.17
CA VAL A 60 3.65 5.87 3.34
C VAL A 60 3.55 7.38 3.55
N PHE A 61 3.85 7.90 4.75
CA PHE A 61 3.83 9.34 5.03
C PHE A 61 4.96 10.08 4.33
N HIS A 62 6.17 9.49 4.27
CA HIS A 62 7.29 10.05 3.53
C HIS A 62 6.98 10.11 2.02
N LEU A 63 6.32 9.07 1.49
CA LEU A 63 5.93 9.03 0.08
C LEU A 63 4.79 10.01 -0.25
N ALA A 64 3.85 10.22 0.68
CA ALA A 64 2.72 11.12 0.48
C ALA A 64 3.15 12.58 0.30
N VAL A 65 4.21 13.02 0.98
CA VAL A 65 4.68 14.42 0.95
C VAL A 65 5.72 14.69 -0.15
N LYS A 66 6.16 13.65 -0.86
CA LYS A 66 7.09 13.78 -2.00
C LYS A 66 6.40 14.12 -3.31
N ASN A 67 5.08 13.96 -3.37
CA ASN A 67 4.24 14.31 -4.51
C ASN A 67 3.36 15.52 -4.18
#